data_AF-A0A939T2Z9-F1
#
_entry.id   AF-A0A939T2Z9-F1
#
_cell.length_a   1.000
_cell.length_b   1.000
_cell.length_c   1.000
_cell.angle_alpha   90.00
_cell.angle_beta   90.00
_cell.angle_gamma   90.00
#
_symmetry.space_group_name_H-M   'P 1'
#
loop_
_entity.id
_entity.type
_entity.pdbx_description
1 polymer ?
#
loop_
_entity_poly.entity_id
_entity_poly.type
_entity_poly.pdbx_seq_one_letter_code
_entity_poly.pdbx_strand_id
1 'polypeptide(L)'
;MVGLSRVWIDTDLVQTAASNVAGAQNRFGQTWSTLAGALTPTNGMAGNPGKDAAAAKFAPAYSHAAEAAWGGLATLHRSVGDMSRGLTQTVKNHTKADRRSMISGPSPFPQQPNSVPTFRQFVGLEAAGPLNILPPPPVTGPGASPPKSLLENLTGLHFDPLDLDKYWPTGDPWSLLRAADAWQAAHTSLIEVRGRLAADLKRVTDQSDAPDIDAFGGYWDRIYQDCFPSTLLEALPNLCDGISRACREYGNAVLDGQTKASDAVSNPIGIIVEAATIRAALAATATRLLQTVSVITAGALASNLITSVATGVADTPNLRILDAELDGLKGDGSGRPGNIVWALNEDDVPALDSTGKVHGDIPDLIPSHWTEEDLEQLESELEISIKKRQEVNDQLGIDYRHALRLAQELRLLRQIKKELGGT
;
A
#
# COMPACT_ATOMS: atom_id res chain seq x y z
N MET A 1 -18.23 -16.16 -38.97
CA MET A 1 -17.79 -17.32 -38.16
C MET A 1 -16.92 -16.78 -37.05
N VAL A 2 -17.44 -16.71 -35.82
CA VAL A 2 -16.62 -16.42 -34.64
C VAL A 2 -15.92 -17.73 -34.31
N GLY A 3 -14.62 -17.81 -34.58
CA GLY A 3 -13.84 -18.98 -34.17
C GLY A 3 -13.90 -19.07 -32.65
N LEU A 4 -14.40 -20.20 -32.12
CA LEU A 4 -14.34 -20.48 -30.69
C LEU A 4 -12.85 -20.52 -30.31
N SER A 5 -12.34 -19.45 -29.69
CA SER A 5 -10.99 -19.42 -29.14
C SER A 5 -10.95 -20.39 -27.98
N ARG A 6 -10.16 -21.45 -28.12
CA ARG A 6 -9.94 -22.42 -27.05
C ARG A 6 -9.14 -21.73 -25.95
N VAL A 7 -9.75 -21.54 -24.79
CA VAL A 7 -9.05 -21.08 -23.59
C VAL A 7 -7.99 -22.12 -23.20
N TRP A 8 -6.75 -21.66 -23.04
CA TRP A 8 -5.59 -22.46 -22.65
C TRP A 8 -4.93 -21.87 -21.40
N ILE A 9 -4.71 -22.74 -20.43
CA ILE A 9 -4.05 -22.42 -19.17
C ILE A 9 -3.19 -23.61 -18.73
N ASP A 10 -1.95 -23.31 -18.32
CA ASP A 10 -1.07 -24.27 -17.65
C ASP A 10 -1.30 -24.16 -16.13
N THR A 11 -2.11 -25.07 -15.59
CA THR A 11 -2.48 -25.06 -14.16
C THR A 11 -1.31 -25.33 -13.23
N ASP A 12 -0.29 -26.08 -13.67
CA ASP A 12 0.92 -26.36 -12.89
C ASP A 12 1.81 -25.12 -12.80
N LEU A 13 1.94 -24.36 -13.90
CA LEU A 13 2.62 -23.06 -13.91
C LEU A 13 1.93 -22.06 -12.98
N VAL A 14 0.61 -21.94 -13.08
CA VAL A 14 -0.17 -21.01 -12.23
C VAL A 14 -0.08 -21.40 -10.76
N GLN A 15 -0.12 -22.70 -10.43
CA GLN A 15 0.04 -23.18 -9.06
C GLN A 15 1.45 -22.91 -8.51
N THR A 16 2.48 -23.06 -9.35
CA THR A 16 3.86 -22.73 -9.00
C THR A 16 3.98 -21.23 -8.70
N ALA A 17 3.41 -20.39 -9.56
CA ALA A 17 3.40 -18.95 -9.36
C ALA A 17 2.63 -18.55 -8.09
N ALA A 18 1.46 -19.14 -7.82
CA ALA A 18 0.71 -18.91 -6.58
C ALA A 18 1.55 -19.20 -5.32
N SER A 19 2.33 -20.29 -5.36
CA SER A 19 3.24 -20.69 -4.27
C SER A 19 4.41 -19.72 -4.11
N ASN A 20 5.00 -19.26 -5.23
CA ASN A 20 6.07 -18.27 -5.20
C ASN A 20 5.59 -16.90 -4.71
N VAL A 21 4.37 -16.50 -5.09
CA VAL A 21 3.71 -15.28 -4.62
C VAL A 21 3.47 -15.35 -3.10
N ALA A 22 3.00 -16.48 -2.56
CA ALA A 22 2.93 -16.68 -1.10
C ALA A 22 4.31 -16.61 -0.44
N GLY A 23 5.33 -17.18 -1.09
CA GLY A 23 6.73 -17.03 -0.67
C GLY A 23 7.18 -15.56 -0.64
N ALA A 24 6.79 -14.75 -1.61
CA ALA A 24 7.09 -13.33 -1.67
C ALA A 24 6.37 -12.55 -0.54
N GLN A 25 5.10 -12.87 -0.26
CA GLN A 25 4.37 -12.31 0.87
C GLN A 25 5.14 -12.51 2.18
N ASN A 26 5.57 -13.75 2.45
CA ASN A 26 6.35 -14.08 3.64
C ASN A 26 7.67 -13.29 3.72
N ARG A 27 8.35 -13.09 2.59
CA ARG A 27 9.59 -12.28 2.53
C ARG A 27 9.32 -10.79 2.77
N PHE A 28 8.19 -10.25 2.33
CA PHE A 28 7.79 -8.88 2.68
C PHE A 28 7.51 -8.75 4.18
N GLY A 29 6.85 -9.74 4.78
CA GLY A 29 6.64 -9.81 6.23
C GLY A 29 7.95 -9.86 7.01
N GLN A 30 8.89 -10.70 6.58
CA GLN A 30 10.24 -10.77 7.15
C GLN A 30 10.99 -9.45 7.00
N THR A 31 10.93 -8.81 5.84
CA THR A 31 11.55 -7.50 5.59
C THR A 31 11.04 -6.47 6.59
N TRP A 32 9.72 -6.41 6.81
CA TRP A 32 9.12 -5.54 7.80
C TRP A 32 9.58 -5.88 9.23
N SER A 33 9.54 -7.15 9.64
CA SER A 33 9.96 -7.56 10.99
C SER A 33 11.43 -7.25 11.27
N THR A 34 12.32 -7.49 10.29
CA THR A 34 13.74 -7.14 10.39
C THR A 34 13.94 -5.63 10.50
N LEU A 35 13.25 -4.84 9.68
CA LEU A 35 13.31 -3.38 9.74
C LEU A 35 12.82 -2.87 11.10
N ALA A 36 11.65 -3.30 11.56
CA ALA A 36 11.08 -2.89 12.84
C ALA A 36 12.00 -3.25 14.03
N GLY A 37 12.58 -4.46 14.02
CA GLY A 37 13.56 -4.88 15.02
C GLY A 37 14.82 -4.01 15.01
N ALA A 38 15.31 -3.65 13.81
CA ALA A 38 16.51 -2.83 13.65
C ALA A 38 16.31 -1.35 14.03
N LEU A 39 15.09 -0.81 13.91
CA LEU A 39 14.75 0.57 14.33
C LEU A 39 14.41 0.69 15.82
N THR A 40 14.07 -0.42 16.50
CA THR A 40 13.78 -0.39 17.94
C THR A 40 14.90 0.26 18.80
N PRO A 41 16.20 -0.06 18.60
CA PRO A 41 17.28 0.59 19.35
C PRO A 41 17.56 2.04 18.92
N THR A 42 16.89 2.56 17.88
CA THR A 42 17.09 3.94 17.38
C THR A 42 16.05 4.92 17.93
N ASN A 43 15.35 4.55 19.01
CA ASN A 43 14.42 5.42 19.70
C ASN A 43 15.08 6.73 20.12
N GLY A 44 14.45 7.85 19.81
CA GLY A 44 14.97 9.17 20.14
C GLY A 44 16.15 9.66 19.29
N MET A 45 16.48 8.97 18.19
CA MET A 45 17.63 9.31 17.34
C MET A 45 17.64 10.74 16.79
N ALA A 46 16.47 11.36 16.58
CA ALA A 46 16.40 12.75 16.10
C ALA A 46 16.84 13.77 17.14
N GLY A 47 16.80 13.40 18.44
CA GLY A 47 17.06 14.28 19.56
C GLY A 47 15.80 14.90 20.15
N ASN A 48 15.98 16.04 20.81
CA ASN A 48 14.95 16.76 21.54
C ASN A 48 14.45 17.98 20.74
N PRO A 49 13.22 17.94 20.18
CA PRO A 49 12.69 19.04 19.37
C PRO A 49 12.44 20.33 20.17
N GLY A 50 12.34 20.26 21.50
CA GLY A 50 12.20 21.43 22.37
C GLY A 50 13.51 22.19 22.59
N LYS A 51 14.66 21.54 22.34
CA LYS A 51 16.00 22.12 22.52
C LYS A 51 16.73 22.34 21.20
N ASP A 52 16.39 21.55 20.18
CA ASP A 52 17.07 21.54 18.89
C ASP A 52 16.09 21.81 17.74
N ALA A 53 16.24 22.98 17.13
CA ALA A 53 15.40 23.39 16.00
C ALA A 53 15.55 22.48 14.76
N ALA A 54 16.69 21.80 14.61
CA ALA A 54 16.87 20.84 13.55
C ALA A 54 16.09 19.55 13.84
N ALA A 55 16.15 19.07 15.08
CA ALA A 55 15.34 17.94 15.54
C ALA A 55 13.84 18.23 15.37
N ALA A 56 13.39 19.44 15.69
CA ALA A 56 12.01 19.89 15.51
C ALA A 56 11.52 19.85 14.06
N LYS A 57 12.42 20.01 13.08
CA LYS A 57 12.10 19.92 11.64
C LYS A 57 12.22 18.50 11.11
N PHE A 58 13.26 17.78 11.50
CA PHE A 58 13.54 16.43 11.00
C PHE A 58 12.52 15.42 11.53
N ALA A 59 12.20 15.46 12.82
CA ALA A 59 11.32 14.49 13.46
C ALA A 59 9.95 14.33 12.77
N PRO A 60 9.16 15.39 12.50
CA PRO A 60 7.87 15.23 11.83
C PRO A 60 8.01 14.72 10.39
N ALA A 61 9.03 15.17 9.65
CA ALA A 61 9.29 14.69 8.29
C ALA A 61 9.62 13.19 8.27
N TYR A 62 10.48 12.75 9.19
CA TYR A 62 10.83 11.34 9.35
C TYR A 62 9.63 10.49 9.77
N SER A 63 8.88 10.91 10.79
CA SER A 63 7.71 10.17 11.27
C SER A 63 6.70 9.95 10.16
N HIS A 64 6.37 11.00 9.39
CA HIS A 64 5.45 10.89 8.27
C HIS A 64 5.96 9.94 7.18
N ALA A 65 7.26 9.99 6.86
CA ALA A 65 7.89 9.07 5.90
C ALA A 65 7.85 7.61 6.38
N ALA A 66 8.17 7.39 7.65
CA ALA A 66 8.19 6.06 8.27
C ALA A 66 6.78 5.46 8.34
N GLU A 67 5.78 6.25 8.73
CA GLU A 67 4.36 5.86 8.72
C GLU A 67 3.89 5.46 7.31
N ALA A 68 4.25 6.25 6.29
CA ALA A 68 3.93 5.95 4.90
C ALA A 68 4.58 4.62 4.45
N ALA A 69 5.84 4.38 4.80
CA ALA A 69 6.52 3.13 4.50
C ALA A 69 5.90 1.93 5.24
N TRP A 70 5.50 2.12 6.50
CA TRP A 70 4.78 1.12 7.30
C TRP A 70 3.46 0.72 6.66
N GLY A 71 2.65 1.71 6.27
CA GLY A 71 1.41 1.49 5.54
C GLY A 71 1.64 0.80 4.19
N GLY A 72 2.70 1.18 3.48
CA GLY A 72 3.10 0.58 2.20
C GLY A 72 3.46 -0.90 2.33
N LEU A 73 4.25 -1.27 3.34
CA LEU A 73 4.58 -2.66 3.63
C LEU A 73 3.34 -3.49 3.99
N ALA A 74 2.40 -2.92 4.77
CA ALA A 74 1.12 -3.56 5.09
C ALA A 74 0.31 -3.89 3.84
N THR A 75 0.11 -2.87 3.01
CA THR A 75 -0.67 -2.98 1.78
C THR A 75 -0.01 -3.97 0.83
N LEU A 76 1.31 -3.89 0.67
CA LEU A 76 2.04 -4.80 -0.20
C LEU A 76 1.91 -6.26 0.25
N HIS A 77 2.10 -6.52 1.56
CA HIS A 77 1.92 -7.86 2.11
C HIS A 77 0.51 -8.39 1.90
N ARG A 78 -0.53 -7.56 2.11
CA ARG A 78 -1.92 -7.96 1.87
C ARG A 78 -2.17 -8.26 0.40
N SER A 79 -1.84 -7.33 -0.49
CA SER A 79 -2.06 -7.46 -1.94
C SER A 79 -1.37 -8.70 -2.51
N VAL A 80 -0.15 -9.01 -2.06
CA VAL A 80 0.57 -10.21 -2.50
C VAL A 80 -0.08 -11.49 -1.97
N GLY A 81 -0.59 -11.49 -0.73
CA GLY A 81 -1.40 -12.59 -0.22
C GLY A 81 -2.69 -12.79 -1.03
N ASP A 82 -3.36 -11.71 -1.43
CA ASP A 82 -4.56 -11.74 -2.27
C ASP A 82 -4.26 -12.32 -3.66
N MET A 83 -3.15 -11.93 -4.28
CA MET A 83 -2.68 -12.53 -5.54
C MET A 83 -2.51 -14.04 -5.44
N SER A 84 -1.81 -14.52 -4.40
CA SER A 84 -1.58 -15.95 -4.21
C SER A 84 -2.90 -16.72 -4.09
N ARG A 85 -3.86 -16.17 -3.33
CA ARG A 85 -5.20 -16.75 -3.17
C ARG A 85 -5.98 -16.76 -4.49
N GLY A 86 -5.93 -15.67 -5.25
CA GLY A 86 -6.55 -15.54 -6.56
C GLY A 86 -6.05 -16.60 -7.54
N LEU A 87 -4.72 -16.71 -7.72
CA LEU A 87 -4.09 -17.70 -8.59
C LEU A 87 -4.43 -19.14 -8.16
N THR A 88 -4.41 -19.42 -6.85
CA THR A 88 -4.82 -20.73 -6.32
C THR A 88 -6.28 -21.05 -6.66
N GLN A 89 -7.16 -20.05 -6.58
CA GLN A 89 -8.57 -20.23 -6.92
C GLN A 89 -8.77 -20.46 -8.43
N THR A 90 -8.02 -19.76 -9.28
CA THR A 90 -7.95 -20.00 -10.73
C THR A 90 -7.60 -21.45 -11.03
N VAL A 91 -6.53 -21.98 -10.43
CA VAL A 91 -6.13 -23.40 -10.61
C VAL A 91 -7.25 -24.37 -10.21
N LYS A 92 -7.90 -24.12 -9.05
CA LYS A 92 -9.02 -24.94 -8.57
C LYS A 92 -10.20 -24.92 -9.54
N ASN A 93 -10.52 -23.76 -10.10
CA ASN A 93 -11.62 -23.57 -11.03
C ASN A 93 -11.38 -24.33 -12.34
N HIS A 94 -10.21 -24.15 -12.97
CA HIS A 94 -9.87 -24.83 -14.22
C HIS A 94 -9.77 -26.35 -14.04
N THR A 95 -9.13 -26.81 -12.96
CA THR A 95 -9.07 -28.25 -12.64
C THR A 95 -10.46 -28.86 -12.45
N LYS A 96 -11.41 -28.12 -11.85
CA LYS A 96 -12.79 -28.58 -11.68
C LYS A 96 -13.54 -28.61 -13.02
N ALA A 97 -13.31 -27.62 -13.89
CA ALA A 97 -13.89 -27.57 -15.24
C ALA A 97 -13.40 -28.72 -16.12
N ASP A 98 -12.09 -29.03 -16.08
CA ASP A 98 -11.50 -30.16 -16.81
C ASP A 98 -12.11 -31.50 -16.38
N ARG A 99 -12.24 -31.74 -15.07
CA ARG A 99 -12.86 -32.97 -14.56
C ARG A 99 -14.31 -33.12 -15.01
N ARG A 100 -15.08 -32.03 -15.03
CA ARG A 100 -16.48 -32.04 -15.49
C ARG A 100 -16.58 -32.31 -16.99
N SER A 101 -15.63 -31.82 -17.77
CA SER A 101 -15.57 -32.05 -19.22
C SER A 101 -15.26 -33.50 -19.61
N MET A 102 -14.73 -34.31 -18.68
CA MET A 102 -14.40 -35.72 -18.91
C MET A 102 -15.58 -36.71 -18.70
N ILE A 103 -16.73 -36.28 -18.17
CA ILE A 103 -17.73 -37.21 -17.58
C ILE A 103 -18.80 -37.78 -18.55
N SER A 104 -18.85 -37.38 -19.83
CA SER A 104 -20.00 -37.75 -20.69
C SER A 104 -19.73 -38.72 -21.84
N GLY A 105 -18.68 -39.56 -21.80
CA GLY A 105 -18.55 -40.67 -22.74
C GLY A 105 -17.28 -41.51 -22.58
N PRO A 106 -17.25 -42.76 -23.09
CA PRO A 106 -16.02 -43.54 -23.20
C PRO A 106 -15.07 -42.78 -24.14
N SER A 107 -14.14 -42.02 -23.57
CA SER A 107 -13.17 -41.26 -24.35
C SER A 107 -12.29 -42.22 -25.14
N PRO A 108 -12.21 -42.11 -26.48
CA PRO A 108 -11.31 -42.92 -27.30
C PRO A 108 -9.84 -42.48 -27.16
N PHE A 109 -9.56 -41.42 -26.41
CA PHE A 109 -8.20 -40.91 -26.20
C PHE A 109 -7.59 -41.51 -24.93
N PRO A 110 -6.36 -42.07 -25.02
CA PRO A 110 -5.68 -42.61 -23.85
C PRO A 110 -5.51 -41.50 -22.82
N GLN A 111 -6.06 -41.74 -21.62
CA GLN A 111 -5.82 -40.90 -20.45
C GLN A 111 -4.30 -40.75 -20.29
N GLN A 112 -3.80 -39.51 -20.20
CA GLN A 112 -2.44 -39.31 -19.72
C GLN A 112 -2.39 -39.79 -18.27
N PRO A 113 -1.67 -40.87 -17.94
CA PRO A 113 -1.81 -41.55 -16.63
C PRO A 113 -1.31 -40.75 -15.42
N ASN A 114 -0.78 -39.54 -15.62
CA ASN A 114 -0.07 -38.79 -14.59
C ASN A 114 -0.63 -37.39 -14.31
N SER A 115 -1.73 -36.96 -14.94
CA SER A 115 -2.20 -35.57 -14.87
C SER A 115 -3.37 -35.34 -13.91
N VAL A 116 -3.59 -36.21 -12.92
CA VAL A 116 -4.45 -35.88 -11.78
C VAL A 116 -3.52 -35.50 -10.63
N PRO A 117 -3.24 -34.21 -10.39
CA PRO A 117 -2.50 -33.78 -9.22
C PRO A 117 -3.24 -34.35 -8.01
N THR A 118 -2.57 -35.22 -7.25
CA THR A 118 -3.16 -35.71 -6.01
C THR A 118 -3.36 -34.49 -5.12
N PHE A 119 -4.54 -34.37 -4.50
CA PHE A 119 -4.93 -33.22 -3.68
C PHE A 119 -3.88 -32.85 -2.59
N ARG A 120 -3.01 -33.81 -2.23
CA ARG A 120 -1.83 -33.64 -1.35
C ARG A 120 -0.71 -32.76 -1.90
N GLN A 121 -0.66 -32.43 -3.19
CA GLN A 121 0.33 -31.47 -3.73
C GLN A 121 -0.11 -30.01 -3.59
N PHE A 122 -1.36 -29.74 -3.22
CA PHE A 122 -1.84 -28.38 -2.91
C PHE A 122 -1.45 -27.89 -1.52
N VAL A 123 -0.65 -28.66 -0.76
CA VAL A 123 -0.06 -28.25 0.53
C VAL A 123 1.16 -27.34 0.30
N GLY A 124 1.05 -26.44 -0.68
CA GLY A 124 2.02 -25.38 -0.94
C GLY A 124 1.96 -24.32 0.16
N LEU A 125 2.95 -23.43 0.20
CA LEU A 125 2.99 -22.28 1.10
C LEU A 125 1.64 -21.53 1.03
N GLU A 126 0.87 -21.60 2.12
CA GLU A 126 -0.36 -20.81 2.23
C GLU A 126 0.01 -19.34 2.41
N ALA A 127 -0.82 -18.47 1.81
CA ALA A 127 -0.73 -17.04 2.04
C ALA A 127 -0.88 -16.77 3.55
N ALA A 128 0.05 -16.01 4.12
CA ALA A 128 -0.01 -15.61 5.51
C ALA A 128 -1.21 -14.69 5.76
N GLY A 129 -1.70 -14.69 7.01
CA GLY A 129 -2.68 -13.72 7.47
C GLY A 129 -2.17 -12.28 7.41
N PRO A 130 -3.04 -11.27 7.61
CA PRO A 130 -2.62 -9.87 7.58
C PRO A 130 -1.53 -9.59 8.64
N LEU A 131 -0.55 -8.75 8.28
CA LEU A 131 0.47 -8.29 9.23
C LEU A 131 -0.17 -7.45 10.33
N ASN A 132 0.17 -7.76 11.59
CA ASN A 132 -0.11 -6.86 12.70
C ASN A 132 0.99 -5.81 12.79
N ILE A 133 0.76 -4.66 12.15
CA ILE A 133 1.75 -3.60 12.06
C ILE A 133 1.59 -2.65 13.26
N LEU A 134 2.57 -2.70 14.16
CA LEU A 134 2.75 -1.70 15.21
C LEU A 134 3.23 -0.38 14.61
N PRO A 135 2.90 0.78 15.22
CA PRO A 135 3.41 2.07 14.77
C PRO A 135 4.94 2.09 14.75
N PRO A 136 5.57 2.90 13.88
CA PRO A 136 7.01 3.02 13.84
C PRO A 136 7.55 3.54 15.19
N PRO A 137 8.78 3.16 15.58
CA PRO A 137 9.35 3.61 16.85
C PRO A 137 9.50 5.14 16.89
N PRO A 138 9.28 5.79 18.06
CA PRO A 138 9.35 7.23 18.18
C PRO A 138 10.76 7.76 17.91
N VAL A 139 10.85 8.73 17.00
CA VAL A 139 12.13 9.31 16.58
C VAL A 139 12.66 10.39 17.55
N THR A 140 11.78 10.99 18.36
CA THR A 140 12.13 12.04 19.33
C THR A 140 12.42 11.46 20.71
N GLY A 141 13.36 12.07 21.43
CA GLY A 141 13.77 11.61 22.74
C GLY A 141 14.36 12.74 23.60
N PRO A 142 14.97 12.42 24.75
CA PRO A 142 15.59 13.41 25.63
C PRO A 142 16.76 14.15 24.96
N GLY A 143 17.39 13.53 23.95
CA GLY A 143 18.53 14.05 23.21
C GLY A 143 19.85 13.89 23.95
N ALA A 144 20.96 14.00 23.21
CA ALA A 144 22.29 14.07 23.78
C ALA A 144 22.52 15.45 24.42
N SER A 145 23.09 15.47 25.61
CA SER A 145 23.56 16.70 26.27
C SER A 145 24.93 17.12 25.74
N PRO A 146 25.27 18.42 25.73
CA PRO A 146 26.62 18.87 25.41
C PRO A 146 27.66 18.29 26.38
N PRO A 147 28.92 18.15 25.94
CA PRO A 147 30.01 17.78 26.81
C PRO A 147 30.17 18.84 27.89
N LYS A 148 30.25 18.40 29.14
CA LYS A 148 30.55 19.27 30.27
C LYS A 148 31.97 19.79 30.16
N SER A 149 32.18 21.06 30.47
CA SER A 149 33.53 21.62 30.54
C SER A 149 34.35 20.91 31.63
N LEU A 150 35.69 20.90 31.49
CA LEU A 150 36.57 20.38 32.54
C LEU A 150 36.32 21.10 33.88
N LEU A 151 36.05 22.40 33.85
CA LEU A 151 35.77 23.19 35.04
C LEU A 151 34.47 22.74 35.71
N GLU A 152 33.40 22.50 34.93
CA GLU A 152 32.13 22.00 35.44
C GLU A 152 32.27 20.59 36.01
N ASN A 153 33.02 19.71 35.35
CA ASN A 153 33.30 18.37 35.88
C ASN A 153 34.10 18.41 37.19
N LEU A 154 35.03 19.36 37.34
CA LEU A 154 35.88 19.48 38.53
C LEU A 154 35.21 20.21 39.69
N THR A 155 34.39 21.23 39.41
CA THR A 155 33.85 22.14 40.43
C THR A 155 32.35 21.97 40.67
N GLY A 156 31.63 21.31 39.77
CA GLY A 156 30.16 21.29 39.76
C GLY A 156 29.52 22.64 39.41
N LEU A 157 30.33 23.69 39.15
CA LEU A 157 29.83 24.99 38.72
C LEU A 157 29.58 24.96 37.22
N HIS A 158 28.31 25.12 36.84
CA HIS A 158 27.92 25.25 35.45
C HIS A 158 28.44 26.58 34.91
N PHE A 159 29.40 26.50 33.98
CA PHE A 159 29.99 27.64 33.31
C PHE A 159 29.81 27.46 31.81
N ASP A 160 28.75 28.05 31.27
CA ASP A 160 28.45 28.07 29.85
C ASP A 160 28.47 29.52 29.34
N PRO A 161 29.65 30.07 29.01
CA PRO A 161 29.77 31.45 28.54
C PRO A 161 29.13 31.66 27.16
N LEU A 162 28.71 30.60 26.48
CA LEU A 162 28.25 30.61 25.09
C LEU A 162 26.80 30.15 24.92
N ASP A 163 26.15 29.68 25.98
CA ASP A 163 24.83 29.03 25.91
C ASP A 163 24.86 27.89 24.88
N LEU A 164 25.87 27.02 24.98
CA LEU A 164 26.07 25.84 24.12
C LEU A 164 24.82 24.97 24.07
N ASP A 165 24.05 24.90 25.15
CA ASP A 165 22.76 24.21 25.20
C ASP A 165 21.78 24.66 24.09
N LYS A 166 21.85 25.92 23.66
CA LYS A 166 21.01 26.49 22.59
C LYS A 166 21.47 26.10 21.18
N TYR A 167 22.73 25.73 21.02
CA TYR A 167 23.35 25.43 19.73
C TYR A 167 23.73 23.96 19.56
N TRP A 168 23.73 23.18 20.64
CA TRP A 168 24.11 21.78 20.64
C TRP A 168 23.12 20.92 19.84
N PRO A 169 23.56 20.22 18.79
CA PRO A 169 22.73 19.23 18.11
C PRO A 169 22.43 18.07 19.06
N THR A 170 21.16 17.85 19.35
CA THR A 170 20.74 16.86 20.37
C THR A 170 20.51 15.46 19.80
N GLY A 171 20.60 15.29 18.48
CA GLY A 171 20.48 13.99 17.83
C GLY A 171 21.58 12.99 18.23
N ASP A 172 21.28 11.70 18.07
CA ASP A 172 22.28 10.63 18.19
C ASP A 172 22.75 10.22 16.79
N PRO A 173 23.96 10.63 16.37
CA PRO A 173 24.44 10.37 15.02
C PRO A 173 24.60 8.87 14.73
N TRP A 174 24.95 8.05 15.72
CA TRP A 174 25.16 6.62 15.53
C TRP A 174 23.84 5.87 15.40
N SER A 175 22.82 6.28 16.16
CA SER A 175 21.47 5.74 16.01
C SER A 175 20.83 6.15 14.68
N LEU A 176 21.09 7.37 14.20
CA LEU A 176 20.69 7.81 12.85
C LEU A 176 21.37 7.00 11.74
N LEU A 177 22.67 6.73 11.86
CA LEU A 177 23.38 5.89 10.89
C LEU A 177 22.88 4.44 10.91
N ARG A 178 22.59 3.88 12.09
CA ARG A 178 21.96 2.54 12.20
C ARG A 178 20.57 2.50 11.56
N ALA A 179 19.75 3.53 11.76
CA ALA A 179 18.47 3.64 11.08
C ALA A 179 18.66 3.72 9.56
N ALA A 180 19.64 4.49 9.09
CA ALA A 180 19.96 4.58 7.67
C ALA A 180 20.29 3.20 7.07
N ASP A 181 21.14 2.42 7.74
CA ASP A 181 21.51 1.07 7.29
C ASP A 181 20.30 0.13 7.29
N ALA A 182 19.42 0.21 8.30
CA ALA A 182 18.20 -0.58 8.37
C ALA A 182 17.25 -0.28 7.20
N TRP A 183 17.03 1.00 6.89
CA TRP A 183 16.21 1.42 5.75
C TRP A 183 16.82 1.00 4.40
N GLN A 184 18.14 1.05 4.26
CA GLN A 184 18.83 0.58 3.06
C GLN A 184 18.71 -0.93 2.87
N ALA A 185 18.80 -1.70 3.96
CA ALA A 185 18.60 -3.15 3.93
C ALA A 185 17.16 -3.49 3.49
N ALA A 186 16.17 -2.75 3.99
CA ALA A 186 14.78 -2.90 3.56
C ALA A 186 14.60 -2.58 2.06
N HIS A 187 15.17 -1.48 1.56
CA HIS A 187 15.18 -1.15 0.14
C HIS A 187 15.72 -2.32 -0.72
N THR A 188 16.89 -2.84 -0.35
CA THR A 188 17.57 -3.92 -1.10
C THR A 188 16.72 -5.20 -1.11
N SER A 189 16.17 -5.57 0.06
CA SER A 189 15.27 -6.73 0.18
C SER A 189 14.02 -6.59 -0.70
N LEU A 190 13.40 -5.39 -0.71
CA LEU A 190 12.22 -5.14 -1.53
C LEU A 190 12.50 -5.26 -3.04
N ILE A 191 13.64 -4.74 -3.52
CA ILE A 191 14.05 -4.87 -4.93
C ILE A 191 14.28 -6.34 -5.29
N GLU A 192 14.93 -7.11 -4.42
CA GLU A 192 15.19 -8.54 -4.66
C GLU A 192 13.89 -9.33 -4.78
N VAL A 193 12.95 -9.14 -3.83
CA VAL A 193 11.65 -9.83 -3.85
C VAL A 193 10.84 -9.42 -5.07
N ARG A 194 10.81 -8.13 -5.40
CA ARG A 194 10.15 -7.59 -6.59
C ARG A 194 10.65 -8.25 -7.87
N GLY A 195 11.97 -8.32 -8.09
CA GLY A 195 12.54 -8.88 -9.31
C GLY A 195 12.16 -10.34 -9.53
N ARG A 196 12.13 -11.13 -8.46
CA ARG A 196 11.68 -12.54 -8.52
C ARG A 196 10.19 -12.65 -8.83
N LEU A 197 9.37 -11.85 -8.14
CA LEU A 197 7.93 -11.84 -8.34
C LEU A 197 7.55 -11.43 -9.77
N ALA A 198 8.20 -10.39 -10.31
CA ALA A 198 7.98 -9.94 -11.68
C ALA A 198 8.32 -11.02 -12.72
N ALA A 199 9.44 -11.73 -12.54
CA ALA A 199 9.81 -12.82 -13.42
C ALA A 199 8.82 -14.00 -13.37
N ASP A 200 8.29 -14.33 -12.18
CA ASP A 200 7.33 -15.40 -12.01
C ASP A 200 5.97 -15.06 -12.62
N LEU A 201 5.46 -13.85 -12.37
CA LEU A 201 4.15 -13.43 -12.85
C LEU A 201 4.15 -13.18 -14.35
N LYS A 202 5.25 -12.65 -14.90
CA LYS A 202 5.41 -12.52 -16.36
C LYS A 202 5.28 -13.87 -17.07
N ARG A 203 5.83 -14.95 -16.52
CA ARG A 203 5.70 -16.29 -17.11
C ARG A 203 4.24 -16.74 -17.18
N VAL A 204 3.46 -16.46 -16.14
CA VAL A 204 2.03 -16.80 -16.11
C VAL A 204 1.25 -16.00 -17.15
N THR A 205 1.45 -14.68 -17.19
CA THR A 205 0.71 -13.80 -18.10
C THR A 205 1.11 -13.99 -19.57
N ASP A 206 2.35 -14.37 -19.85
CA ASP A 206 2.80 -14.63 -21.23
C ASP A 206 2.35 -16.02 -21.76
N GLN A 207 1.96 -16.94 -20.87
CA GLN A 207 1.66 -18.35 -21.20
C GLN A 207 0.20 -18.71 -20.90
N SER A 208 -0.73 -17.77 -20.94
CA SER A 208 -2.16 -18.08 -20.91
C SER A 208 -2.93 -17.04 -21.70
N ASP A 209 -4.01 -17.47 -22.35
CA ASP A 209 -4.99 -16.61 -23.01
C ASP A 209 -6.33 -16.60 -22.24
N ALA A 210 -6.31 -17.09 -20.99
CA ALA A 210 -7.49 -17.17 -20.17
C ALA A 210 -7.87 -15.77 -19.63
N PRO A 211 -9.14 -15.32 -19.78
CA PRO A 211 -9.55 -13.98 -19.36
C PRO A 211 -9.32 -13.67 -17.87
N ASP A 212 -9.28 -14.68 -17.01
CA ASP A 212 -8.95 -14.55 -15.60
C ASP A 212 -7.45 -14.30 -15.36
N ILE A 213 -6.57 -14.81 -16.22
CA ILE A 213 -5.14 -14.48 -16.21
C ILE A 213 -4.90 -13.06 -16.76
N ASP A 214 -5.66 -12.61 -17.76
CA ASP A 214 -5.62 -11.22 -18.22
C ASP A 214 -6.05 -10.24 -17.12
N ALA A 215 -7.14 -10.55 -16.42
CA ALA A 215 -7.62 -9.78 -15.28
C ALA A 215 -6.56 -9.74 -14.15
N PHE A 216 -5.91 -10.88 -13.89
CA PHE A 216 -4.77 -10.96 -12.98
C PHE A 216 -3.60 -10.07 -13.42
N GLY A 217 -3.25 -10.06 -14.71
CA GLY A 217 -2.23 -9.17 -15.27
C GLY A 217 -2.57 -7.69 -15.03
N GLY A 218 -3.82 -7.30 -15.26
CA GLY A 218 -4.29 -5.94 -14.97
C GLY A 218 -4.31 -5.58 -13.48
N TYR A 219 -4.40 -6.57 -12.58
CA TYR A 219 -4.21 -6.37 -11.14
C TYR A 219 -2.73 -6.21 -10.80
N TRP A 220 -1.87 -7.06 -11.35
CA TRP A 220 -0.41 -6.98 -11.19
C TRP A 220 0.15 -5.63 -11.63
N ASP A 221 -0.29 -5.10 -12.78
CA ASP A 221 0.15 -3.80 -13.30
C ASP A 221 -0.12 -2.63 -12.34
N ARG A 222 -1.15 -2.74 -11.47
CA ARG A 222 -1.44 -1.71 -10.45
C ARG A 222 -0.45 -1.77 -9.29
N ILE A 223 0.03 -2.97 -8.97
CA ILE A 223 0.99 -3.21 -7.89
C ILE A 223 2.41 -2.95 -8.37
N TYR A 224 2.72 -3.32 -9.60
CA TYR A 224 4.03 -3.22 -10.20
C TYR A 224 3.95 -3.01 -11.71
N GLN A 225 4.66 -1.99 -12.16
CA GLN A 225 4.95 -1.79 -13.57
C GLN A 225 6.36 -1.21 -13.64
N ASP A 226 7.21 -1.81 -14.48
CA ASP A 226 8.62 -1.45 -14.55
C ASP A 226 8.77 0.02 -14.95
N CYS A 227 9.60 0.76 -14.20
CA CYS A 227 9.81 2.20 -14.37
C CYS A 227 8.60 3.11 -14.10
N PHE A 228 7.50 2.61 -13.51
CA PHE A 228 6.36 3.45 -13.08
C PHE A 228 6.39 3.71 -11.58
N PRO A 229 6.86 4.89 -11.14
CA PRO A 229 7.04 5.21 -9.72
C PRO A 229 5.72 5.33 -8.93
N SER A 230 4.58 5.30 -9.61
CA SER A 230 3.24 5.27 -9.02
C SER A 230 2.80 3.87 -8.60
N THR A 231 3.55 2.81 -8.92
CA THR A 231 3.22 1.45 -8.49
C THR A 231 3.86 1.14 -7.14
N LEU A 232 3.18 0.33 -6.33
CA LEU A 232 3.60 0.08 -4.94
C LEU A 232 5.01 -0.55 -4.85
N LEU A 233 5.30 -1.51 -5.73
CA LEU A 233 6.58 -2.20 -5.78
C LEU A 233 7.73 -1.37 -6.37
N GLU A 234 7.45 -0.25 -7.04
CA GLU A 234 8.47 0.74 -7.41
C GLU A 234 8.63 1.84 -6.37
N ALA A 235 7.52 2.34 -5.82
CA ALA A 235 7.53 3.48 -4.92
C ALA A 235 8.12 3.14 -3.54
N LEU A 236 7.78 1.97 -2.99
CA LEU A 236 8.16 1.62 -1.62
C LEU A 236 9.67 1.42 -1.42
N PRO A 237 10.42 0.70 -2.29
CA PRO A 237 11.87 0.67 -2.20
C PRO A 237 12.49 2.07 -2.28
N ASN A 238 12.01 2.92 -3.19
CA ASN A 238 12.53 4.28 -3.36
C ASN A 238 12.26 5.16 -2.12
N LEU A 239 11.13 4.96 -1.45
CA LEU A 239 10.86 5.60 -0.16
C LEU A 239 11.86 5.17 0.91
N CYS A 240 12.11 3.86 1.04
CA CYS A 240 13.10 3.33 1.99
C CYS A 240 14.51 3.90 1.73
N ASP A 241 14.94 3.98 0.47
CA ASP A 241 16.22 4.59 0.11
C ASP A 241 16.27 6.10 0.42
N GLY A 242 15.18 6.83 0.15
CA GLY A 242 15.05 8.24 0.51
C GLY A 242 15.16 8.48 2.02
N ILE A 243 14.49 7.65 2.83
CA ILE A 243 14.58 7.71 4.30
C ILE A 243 16.00 7.37 4.76
N SER A 244 16.64 6.34 4.16
CA SER A 244 18.02 5.97 4.48
C SER A 244 18.98 7.13 4.26
N ARG A 245 18.94 7.76 3.08
CA ARG A 245 19.76 8.92 2.75
C ARG A 245 19.52 10.08 3.71
N ALA A 246 18.26 10.38 4.03
CA ALA A 246 17.93 11.45 4.98
C ALA A 246 18.49 11.19 6.38
N CYS A 247 18.39 9.95 6.89
CA CYS A 247 18.97 9.58 8.18
C CYS A 247 20.49 9.72 8.18
N ARG A 248 21.16 9.30 7.09
CA ARG A 248 22.62 9.40 6.96
C ARG A 248 23.10 10.85 6.88
N GLU A 249 22.44 11.67 6.06
CA GLU A 249 22.74 13.10 5.94
C GLU A 249 22.55 13.81 7.28
N TYR A 250 21.41 13.59 7.95
CA TYR A 250 21.11 14.19 9.25
C TYR A 250 22.11 13.72 10.33
N GLY A 251 22.41 12.42 10.39
CA GLY A 251 23.40 11.85 11.31
C GLY A 251 24.81 12.41 11.13
N ASN A 252 25.28 12.54 9.88
CA ASN A 252 26.59 13.14 9.60
C ASN A 252 26.64 14.62 9.98
N ALA A 253 25.57 15.37 9.74
CA ALA A 253 25.49 16.78 10.11
C ALA A 253 25.39 17.00 11.62
N VAL A 254 24.71 16.11 12.35
CA VAL A 254 24.72 16.10 13.83
C VAL A 254 26.13 15.82 14.35
N LEU A 255 26.82 14.82 13.81
CA LEU A 255 28.18 14.47 14.21
C LEU A 255 29.15 15.62 13.96
N ASP A 256 29.15 16.20 12.75
CA ASP A 256 29.97 17.35 12.39
C ASP A 256 29.70 18.54 13.33
N GLY A 257 28.44 18.80 13.66
CA GLY A 257 28.07 19.86 14.58
C GLY A 257 28.53 19.61 16.03
N GLN A 258 28.44 18.36 16.51
CA GLN A 258 28.94 17.99 17.83
C GLN A 258 30.47 18.07 17.91
N THR A 259 31.18 17.68 16.85
CA THR A 259 32.65 17.81 16.76
C THR A 259 33.06 19.27 16.77
N LYS A 260 32.47 20.11 15.90
CA LYS A 260 32.77 21.56 15.85
C LYS A 260 32.47 22.28 17.16
N ALA A 261 31.34 21.97 17.78
CA ALA A 261 30.99 22.55 19.08
C ALA A 261 31.99 22.13 20.17
N SER A 262 32.49 20.88 20.12
CA SER A 262 33.53 20.39 21.04
C SER A 262 34.88 21.07 20.81
N ASP A 263 35.30 21.26 19.56
CA ASP A 263 36.56 21.93 19.21
C ASP A 263 36.54 23.41 19.60
N ALA A 264 35.40 24.06 19.43
CA ALA A 264 35.24 25.48 19.67
C ALA A 264 35.16 25.86 21.17
N VAL A 265 35.05 24.89 22.08
CA VAL A 265 35.37 25.10 23.51
C VAL A 265 36.80 25.65 23.66
N SER A 266 37.68 25.39 22.70
CA SER A 266 39.04 25.94 22.65
C SER A 266 39.14 27.32 21.97
N ASN A 267 38.13 27.73 21.18
CA ASN A 267 38.11 29.02 20.47
C ASN A 267 36.66 29.54 20.25
N PRO A 268 36.15 30.41 21.14
CA PRO A 268 34.72 30.76 21.21
C PRO A 268 34.20 31.62 20.04
N ILE A 269 35.05 32.27 19.26
CA ILE A 269 34.62 33.25 18.24
C ILE A 269 34.11 32.57 16.94
N GLY A 270 34.53 31.34 16.65
CA GLY A 270 34.14 30.61 15.42
C GLY A 270 32.71 30.03 15.41
N ILE A 271 32.08 29.91 16.57
CA ILE A 271 30.90 29.04 16.81
C ILE A 271 29.64 29.50 16.07
N ILE A 272 29.41 30.81 15.97
CA ILE A 272 28.12 31.36 15.51
C ILE A 272 27.92 31.11 14.01
N VAL A 273 28.98 31.23 13.21
CA VAL A 273 28.93 31.04 11.75
C VAL A 273 28.76 29.55 11.40
N GLU A 274 29.43 28.67 12.14
CA GLU A 274 29.35 27.23 11.92
C GLU A 274 27.98 26.66 12.31
N ALA A 275 27.40 27.10 13.42
CA ALA A 275 26.08 26.66 13.86
C ALA A 275 24.96 26.98 12.85
N ALA A 276 25.03 28.14 12.19
CA ALA A 276 24.07 28.51 11.14
C ALA A 276 24.18 27.59 9.91
N THR A 277 25.41 27.21 9.54
CA THR A 277 25.69 26.34 8.39
C THR A 277 25.16 24.92 8.63
N ILE A 278 25.36 24.39 9.85
CA ILE A 278 24.82 23.09 10.27
C ILE A 278 23.29 23.10 10.22
N ARG A 279 22.63 24.15 10.76
CA ARG A 279 21.17 24.28 10.72
C ARG A 279 20.60 24.34 9.31
N ALA A 280 21.30 25.00 8.38
CA ALA A 280 20.88 25.06 6.98
C ALA A 280 20.97 23.69 6.29
N ALA A 281 22.05 22.93 6.54
CA ALA A 281 22.21 21.58 6.03
C ALA A 281 21.10 20.64 6.54
N LEU A 282 20.80 20.68 7.85
CA LEU A 282 19.76 19.86 8.46
C LEU A 282 18.36 20.20 7.93
N ALA A 283 18.08 21.49 7.71
CA ALA A 283 16.81 21.92 7.13
C ALA A 283 16.65 21.44 5.67
N ALA A 284 17.72 21.49 4.87
CA ALA A 284 17.69 21.00 3.49
C ALA A 284 17.39 19.49 3.41
N THR A 285 17.98 18.69 4.32
CA THR A 285 17.71 17.25 4.41
C THR A 285 16.23 16.97 4.74
N ALA A 286 15.65 17.69 5.70
CA ALA A 286 14.23 17.56 6.03
C ALA A 286 13.32 17.90 4.82
N THR A 287 13.64 18.94 4.06
CA THR A 287 12.90 19.32 2.84
C THR A 287 12.99 18.24 1.76
N ARG A 288 14.17 17.66 1.51
CA ARG A 288 14.34 16.57 0.52
C ARG A 288 13.53 15.32 0.91
N LEU A 289 13.51 15.01 2.20
CA LEU A 289 12.71 13.90 2.71
C LEU A 289 11.21 14.14 2.46
N LEU A 290 10.71 15.32 2.82
CA LEU A 290 9.31 15.69 2.56
C LEU A 290 8.96 15.63 1.07
N GLN A 291 9.82 16.15 0.19
CA GLN A 291 9.62 16.07 -1.26
C GLN A 291 9.53 14.62 -1.75
N THR A 292 10.41 13.75 -1.25
CA THR A 292 10.41 12.32 -1.60
C THR A 292 9.11 11.66 -1.16
N VAL A 293 8.66 11.94 0.08
CA VAL A 293 7.42 11.39 0.61
C VAL A 293 6.22 11.88 -0.17
N SER A 294 6.09 13.19 -0.43
CA SER A 294 4.94 13.77 -1.13
C SER A 294 4.77 13.21 -2.54
N VAL A 295 5.85 12.99 -3.29
CA VAL A 295 5.78 12.37 -4.63
C VAL A 295 5.27 10.94 -4.55
N ILE A 296 5.73 10.17 -3.56
CA ILE A 296 5.40 8.75 -3.40
C ILE A 296 3.99 8.55 -2.83
N THR A 297 3.59 9.34 -1.82
CA THR A 297 2.29 9.19 -1.18
C THR A 297 1.15 9.64 -2.07
N ALA A 298 1.32 10.72 -2.83
CA ALA A 298 0.32 11.21 -3.77
C ALA A 298 0.08 10.25 -4.94
N GLY A 299 1.13 9.57 -5.42
CA GLY A 299 1.02 8.64 -6.54
C GLY A 299 0.60 7.22 -6.12
N ALA A 300 1.46 6.54 -5.37
CA ALA A 300 1.39 5.09 -5.23
C ALA A 300 0.55 4.62 -4.04
N LEU A 301 0.75 5.24 -2.87
CA LEU A 301 0.07 4.81 -1.65
C LEU A 301 -1.39 5.24 -1.62
N ALA A 302 -1.71 6.47 -2.01
CA ALA A 302 -3.11 6.92 -2.06
C ALA A 302 -3.93 6.08 -3.04
N SER A 303 -3.41 5.84 -4.25
CA SER A 303 -4.07 5.02 -5.26
C SER A 303 -4.26 3.57 -4.83
N ASN A 304 -3.26 2.96 -4.17
CA ASN A 304 -3.34 1.56 -3.73
C ASN A 304 -4.10 1.35 -2.41
N LEU A 305 -4.10 2.31 -1.48
CA LEU A 305 -4.97 2.26 -0.29
C LEU A 305 -6.45 2.33 -0.68
N ILE A 306 -6.78 3.22 -1.62
CA ILE A 306 -8.14 3.33 -2.16
C ILE A 306 -8.49 2.07 -2.97
N THR A 307 -7.57 1.58 -3.81
CA THR A 307 -7.83 0.41 -4.66
C THR A 307 -7.87 -0.90 -3.87
N SER A 308 -7.04 -1.13 -2.86
CA SER A 308 -7.03 -2.40 -2.10
C SER A 308 -8.24 -2.55 -1.18
N VAL A 309 -8.78 -1.44 -0.64
CA VAL A 309 -10.05 -1.43 0.09
C VAL A 309 -11.22 -1.62 -0.89
N ALA A 310 -11.16 -1.02 -2.09
CA ALA A 310 -12.21 -1.20 -3.10
C ALA A 310 -12.20 -2.60 -3.74
N THR A 311 -11.05 -3.16 -4.12
CA THR A 311 -10.95 -4.48 -4.78
C THR A 311 -11.06 -5.65 -3.80
N GLY A 312 -10.67 -5.47 -2.52
CA GLY A 312 -10.89 -6.46 -1.46
C GLY A 312 -12.36 -6.64 -1.07
N VAL A 313 -13.25 -5.75 -1.52
CA VAL A 313 -14.69 -5.77 -1.19
C VAL A 313 -15.57 -5.86 -2.47
N ALA A 314 -15.10 -5.38 -3.63
CA ALA A 314 -15.90 -5.31 -4.86
C ALA A 314 -15.55 -6.33 -5.96
N ASP A 315 -14.38 -6.99 -5.93
CA ASP A 315 -13.91 -7.83 -7.06
C ASP A 315 -13.39 -9.21 -6.61
N THR A 316 -14.18 -9.92 -5.79
CA THR A 316 -14.28 -11.36 -6.06
C THR A 316 -15.04 -11.46 -7.39
N PRO A 317 -14.47 -12.03 -8.47
CA PRO A 317 -15.24 -12.21 -9.70
C PRO A 317 -16.55 -12.88 -9.33
N ASN A 318 -17.66 -12.20 -9.62
CA ASN A 318 -18.99 -12.66 -9.32
C ASN A 318 -19.22 -13.92 -10.17
N LEU A 319 -18.95 -15.09 -9.57
CA LEU A 319 -19.04 -16.42 -10.18
C LEU A 319 -20.49 -16.79 -10.57
N ARG A 320 -21.45 -15.89 -10.40
CA ARG A 320 -22.85 -16.05 -10.83
C ARG A 320 -23.00 -16.28 -12.34
N ILE A 321 -22.05 -15.88 -13.19
CA ILE A 321 -22.12 -16.15 -14.63
C ILE A 321 -22.03 -17.66 -14.94
N LEU A 322 -21.50 -18.49 -14.02
CA LEU A 322 -21.47 -19.96 -14.19
C LEU A 322 -22.51 -20.72 -13.36
N ASP A 323 -23.25 -20.04 -12.47
CA ASP A 323 -24.40 -20.63 -11.76
C ASP A 323 -25.74 -20.31 -12.47
N ALA A 324 -25.84 -19.19 -13.20
CA ALA A 324 -27.04 -18.86 -13.99
C ALA A 324 -27.27 -19.81 -15.19
N GLU A 325 -26.22 -20.51 -15.64
CA GLU A 325 -26.33 -21.58 -16.65
C GLU A 325 -26.54 -22.97 -16.03
N LEU A 326 -26.56 -23.08 -14.69
CA LEU A 326 -26.76 -24.32 -13.95
C LEU A 326 -28.18 -24.45 -13.35
N ASP A 327 -28.88 -23.34 -13.11
CA ASP A 327 -30.25 -23.32 -12.56
C ASP A 327 -31.34 -23.63 -13.61
N GLY A 328 -30.98 -23.74 -14.89
CA GLY A 328 -31.89 -24.17 -15.95
C GLY A 328 -32.27 -25.66 -15.94
N LEU A 329 -31.67 -26.48 -15.06
CA LEU A 329 -31.81 -27.95 -15.13
C LEU A 329 -32.00 -28.68 -13.79
N LYS A 330 -32.52 -28.03 -12.73
CA LYS A 330 -32.96 -28.77 -11.54
C LYS A 330 -34.34 -28.33 -11.07
N GLY A 331 -35.28 -29.23 -11.31
CA GLY A 331 -36.60 -29.23 -10.70
C GLY A 331 -36.56 -29.37 -9.18
N ASP A 332 -37.69 -28.95 -8.62
CA ASP A 332 -38.22 -29.07 -7.28
C ASP A 332 -37.46 -29.85 -6.19
N GLY A 333 -37.47 -29.28 -4.97
CA GLY A 333 -37.06 -30.03 -3.78
C GLY A 333 -36.68 -29.14 -2.62
N SER A 334 -37.68 -28.65 -1.91
CA SER A 334 -37.60 -27.94 -0.63
C SER A 334 -36.62 -28.57 0.38
N GLY A 335 -35.73 -27.76 0.96
CA GLY A 335 -35.01 -28.10 2.19
C GLY A 335 -33.75 -27.28 2.46
N ARG A 336 -33.87 -26.15 3.19
CA ARG A 336 -32.73 -25.36 3.72
C ARG A 336 -32.05 -26.11 4.89
N PRO A 337 -30.72 -25.96 5.07
CA PRO A 337 -30.30 -25.06 6.15
C PRO A 337 -29.09 -24.16 5.83
N GLY A 338 -29.22 -22.90 6.25
CA GLY A 338 -28.20 -22.11 6.97
C GLY A 338 -26.87 -21.78 6.28
N ASN A 339 -26.85 -20.71 5.48
CA ASN A 339 -25.62 -20.07 5.01
C ASN A 339 -25.49 -18.69 5.68
N ILE A 340 -24.40 -18.49 6.43
CA ILE A 340 -23.89 -17.17 6.83
C ILE A 340 -23.16 -16.63 5.60
N VAL A 341 -23.80 -15.69 4.90
CA VAL A 341 -23.23 -14.96 3.76
C VAL A 341 -23.26 -13.49 4.12
N TRP A 342 -22.10 -12.84 4.06
CA TRP A 342 -22.01 -11.38 4.05
C TRP A 342 -22.50 -10.89 2.68
N ALA A 343 -23.80 -10.64 2.56
CA ALA A 343 -24.34 -9.85 1.47
C ALA A 343 -23.99 -8.38 1.76
N LEU A 344 -23.26 -7.72 0.87
CA LEU A 344 -23.43 -6.28 0.71
C LEU A 344 -24.86 -6.13 0.19
N ASN A 345 -25.70 -5.46 0.97
CA ASN A 345 -27.12 -5.35 0.64
C ASN A 345 -27.23 -4.56 -0.68
N GLU A 346 -27.87 -5.16 -1.69
CA GLU A 346 -28.42 -4.41 -2.85
C GLU A 346 -29.47 -3.36 -2.41
N ASP A 347 -29.74 -3.27 -1.11
CA ASP A 347 -30.73 -2.42 -0.46
C ASP A 347 -30.14 -1.11 0.12
N ASP A 348 -28.82 -0.93 0.15
CA ASP A 348 -28.22 0.27 0.76
C ASP A 348 -28.16 1.43 -0.25
N VAL A 349 -28.78 2.55 0.12
CA VAL A 349 -28.73 3.82 -0.63
C VAL A 349 -27.27 4.29 -0.69
N PRO A 350 -26.70 4.56 -1.89
CA PRO A 350 -25.34 5.09 -2.01
C PRO A 350 -25.22 6.37 -1.18
N ALA A 351 -24.14 6.51 -0.39
CA ALA A 351 -23.98 7.64 0.51
C ALA A 351 -22.67 8.39 0.27
N LEU A 352 -22.67 9.68 0.63
CA LEU A 352 -21.49 10.53 0.64
C LEU A 352 -20.50 10.03 1.70
N ASP A 353 -19.25 9.84 1.29
CA ASP A 353 -18.19 9.51 2.23
C ASP A 353 -17.47 10.77 2.75
N SER A 354 -16.50 10.56 3.63
CA SER A 354 -15.67 11.65 4.17
C SER A 354 -14.87 12.44 3.12
N THR A 355 -14.76 11.95 1.87
CA THR A 355 -14.09 12.65 0.77
C THR A 355 -15.02 13.61 0.01
N GLY A 356 -16.31 13.61 0.36
CA GLY A 356 -17.33 14.39 -0.32
C GLY A 356 -17.76 13.77 -1.64
N LYS A 357 -17.67 12.43 -1.78
CA LYS A 357 -18.05 11.70 -2.99
C LYS A 357 -19.01 10.57 -2.63
N VAL A 358 -19.92 10.24 -3.54
CA VAL A 358 -20.80 9.08 -3.38
C VAL A 358 -20.05 7.80 -3.76
N HIS A 359 -19.93 6.88 -2.81
CA HIS A 359 -19.31 5.56 -2.98
C HIS A 359 -20.37 4.44 -3.09
N GLY A 360 -19.96 3.29 -3.63
CA GLY A 360 -20.86 2.15 -3.89
C GLY A 360 -21.30 2.03 -5.35
N ASP A 361 -22.02 0.97 -5.66
CA ASP A 361 -22.59 0.74 -6.99
C ASP A 361 -23.73 1.72 -7.24
N ILE A 362 -23.65 2.45 -8.36
CA ILE A 362 -24.72 3.36 -8.77
C ILE A 362 -25.69 2.53 -9.61
N PRO A 363 -26.93 2.29 -9.14
CA PRO A 363 -27.86 1.49 -9.90
C PRO A 363 -28.21 2.15 -11.23
N ASP A 364 -28.58 1.33 -12.21
CA ASP A 364 -29.02 1.82 -13.52
C ASP A 364 -30.40 2.47 -13.47
N LEU A 365 -31.24 2.07 -12.52
CA LEU A 365 -32.59 2.55 -12.26
C LEU A 365 -32.78 2.73 -10.75
N ILE A 366 -33.59 3.72 -10.35
CA ILE A 366 -34.00 3.90 -8.94
C ILE A 366 -34.69 2.62 -8.44
N PRO A 367 -34.17 1.95 -7.40
CA PRO A 367 -34.85 0.84 -6.76
C PRO A 367 -36.21 1.27 -6.21
N SER A 368 -37.24 0.46 -6.43
CA SER A 368 -38.62 0.78 -6.02
C SER A 368 -38.85 0.83 -4.51
N HIS A 369 -37.86 0.41 -3.72
CA HIS A 369 -37.92 0.40 -2.26
C HIS A 369 -37.31 1.67 -1.64
N TRP A 370 -36.63 2.53 -2.42
CA TRP A 370 -36.13 3.80 -1.91
C TRP A 370 -37.29 4.76 -1.62
N THR A 371 -37.26 5.35 -0.44
CA THR A 371 -38.28 6.29 0.01
C THR A 371 -38.03 7.69 -0.58
N GLU A 372 -39.04 8.55 -0.57
CA GLU A 372 -38.88 9.96 -0.98
C GLU A 372 -37.77 10.66 -0.19
N GLU A 373 -37.65 10.37 1.11
CA GLU A 373 -36.59 10.88 2.00
C GLU A 373 -35.20 10.41 1.55
N ASP A 374 -35.05 9.14 1.14
CA ASP A 374 -33.79 8.59 0.61
C ASP A 374 -33.39 9.30 -0.69
N LEU A 375 -34.38 9.58 -1.56
CA LEU A 375 -34.17 10.25 -2.83
C LEU A 375 -33.75 11.71 -2.65
N GLU A 376 -34.38 12.44 -1.73
CA GLU A 376 -34.01 13.82 -1.39
C GLU A 376 -32.59 13.91 -0.81
N GLN A 377 -32.24 12.99 0.09
CA GLN A 377 -30.89 12.93 0.64
C GLN A 377 -29.87 12.63 -0.46
N LEU A 378 -30.13 11.61 -1.27
CA LEU A 378 -29.22 11.19 -2.35
C LEU A 378 -29.08 12.26 -3.44
N GLU A 379 -30.12 13.04 -3.72
CA GLU A 379 -30.04 14.20 -4.62
C GLU A 379 -28.95 15.18 -4.17
N SER A 380 -29.04 15.63 -2.92
CA SER A 380 -28.07 16.57 -2.32
C SER A 380 -26.64 16.01 -2.34
N GLU A 381 -26.48 14.74 -1.99
CA GLU A 381 -25.18 14.08 -1.96
C GLU A 381 -24.56 13.89 -3.35
N LEU A 382 -25.38 13.53 -4.35
CA LEU A 382 -24.94 13.43 -5.75
C LEU A 382 -24.51 14.79 -6.30
N GLU A 383 -25.22 15.88 -5.99
CA GLU A 383 -24.80 17.22 -6.42
C GLU A 383 -23.43 17.61 -5.86
N ILE A 384 -23.17 17.31 -4.58
CA ILE A 384 -21.87 17.53 -3.94
C ILE A 384 -20.79 16.67 -4.63
N SER A 385 -21.04 15.38 -4.82
CA SER A 385 -20.11 14.44 -5.45
C SER A 385 -19.75 14.86 -6.88
N ILE A 386 -20.75 15.22 -7.68
CA ILE A 386 -20.59 15.67 -9.08
C ILE A 386 -19.74 16.93 -9.13
N LYS A 387 -20.05 17.94 -8.31
CA LYS A 387 -19.26 19.17 -8.23
C LYS A 387 -17.81 18.86 -7.86
N LYS A 388 -17.58 17.98 -6.88
CA LYS A 388 -16.24 17.60 -6.46
C LYS A 388 -15.45 16.90 -7.56
N ARG A 389 -16.09 16.02 -8.34
CA ARG A 389 -15.46 15.35 -9.48
C ARG A 389 -15.14 16.31 -10.62
N GLN A 390 -15.99 17.29 -10.89
CA GLN A 390 -15.72 18.35 -11.87
C GLN A 390 -14.49 19.18 -11.45
N GLU A 391 -14.41 19.61 -10.20
CA GLU A 391 -13.23 20.33 -9.67
C GLU A 391 -11.93 19.52 -9.83
N VAL A 392 -11.98 18.20 -9.58
CA VAL A 392 -10.83 17.31 -9.75
C VAL A 392 -10.44 17.18 -11.23
N ASN A 393 -11.41 17.04 -12.13
CA ASN A 393 -11.16 16.98 -13.57
C ASN A 393 -10.58 18.30 -14.10
N ASP A 394 -11.03 19.45 -13.59
CA ASP A 394 -10.49 20.76 -13.98
C ASP A 394 -9.04 20.95 -13.52
N GLN A 395 -8.68 20.36 -12.36
CA GLN A 395 -7.32 20.46 -11.80
C GLN A 395 -6.33 19.47 -12.43
N LEU A 396 -6.77 18.23 -12.68
CA LEU A 396 -5.88 17.12 -13.03
C LEU A 396 -6.05 16.63 -14.48
N GLY A 397 -7.03 17.17 -15.22
CA GLY A 397 -7.44 16.66 -16.52
C GLY A 397 -8.47 15.54 -16.41
N ILE A 398 -9.08 15.20 -17.55
CA ILE A 398 -10.16 14.21 -17.63
C ILE A 398 -9.55 12.80 -17.66
N ASP A 399 -9.80 12.01 -16.62
CA ASP A 399 -9.57 10.56 -16.61
C ASP A 399 -10.83 9.79 -17.04
N TYR A 400 -10.65 8.68 -17.78
CA TYR A 400 -11.75 7.89 -18.31
C TYR A 400 -12.68 7.33 -17.22
N ARG A 401 -12.14 6.88 -16.08
CA ARG A 401 -12.95 6.34 -14.99
C ARG A 401 -13.71 7.44 -14.27
N HIS A 402 -13.08 8.59 -14.08
CA HIS A 402 -13.75 9.78 -13.54
C HIS A 402 -14.89 10.25 -14.45
N ALA A 403 -14.69 10.24 -15.77
CA ALA A 403 -15.72 10.58 -16.74
C ALA A 403 -16.89 9.58 -16.73
N LEU A 404 -16.60 8.28 -16.67
CA LEU A 404 -17.64 7.23 -16.60
C LEU A 404 -18.47 7.35 -15.32
N ARG A 405 -17.81 7.52 -14.17
CA ARG A 405 -18.48 7.67 -12.87
C ARG A 405 -19.33 8.95 -12.82
N LEU A 406 -18.80 10.06 -13.35
CA LEU A 406 -19.54 11.32 -13.46
C LEU A 406 -20.80 11.15 -14.33
N ALA A 407 -20.73 10.39 -15.42
CA ALA A 407 -21.88 10.09 -16.26
C ALA A 407 -22.94 9.25 -15.54
N GLN A 408 -22.52 8.27 -14.72
CA GLN A 408 -23.42 7.48 -13.88
C GLN A 408 -24.12 8.33 -12.82
N GLU A 409 -23.36 9.17 -12.10
CA GLU A 409 -23.91 10.10 -11.08
C GLU A 409 -24.90 11.08 -11.71
N LEU A 410 -24.56 11.68 -12.85
CA LEU A 410 -25.47 12.57 -13.60
C LEU A 410 -26.71 11.87 -14.15
N ARG A 411 -26.62 10.57 -14.45
CA ARG A 411 -27.78 9.77 -14.90
C ARG A 411 -28.71 9.52 -13.73
N LEU A 412 -28.20 9.04 -12.60
CA LEU A 412 -29.01 8.76 -11.42
C LEU A 412 -29.65 10.05 -10.89
N LEU A 413 -28.90 11.15 -10.80
CA LEU A 413 -29.42 12.46 -10.40
C LEU A 413 -30.60 12.92 -11.27
N ARG A 414 -30.54 12.69 -12.60
CA ARG A 414 -31.64 13.00 -13.52
C ARG A 414 -32.87 12.13 -13.28
N GLN A 415 -32.70 10.87 -12.91
CA GLN A 415 -33.82 10.00 -12.56
C GLN A 415 -34.46 10.46 -11.25
N ILE A 416 -33.65 10.79 -10.24
CA ILE A 416 -34.12 11.22 -8.92
C ILE A 416 -34.95 12.51 -9.05
N LYS A 417 -34.42 13.51 -9.77
CA LYS A 417 -35.14 14.76 -10.06
C LYS A 417 -36.45 14.56 -10.81
N LYS A 418 -36.53 13.52 -11.65
CA LYS A 418 -37.77 13.17 -12.37
C LYS A 418 -38.79 12.57 -11.43
N GLU A 419 -38.37 11.66 -10.54
CA GLU A 419 -39.24 10.99 -9.57
C GLU A 419 -39.80 11.98 -8.54
N LEU A 420 -38.93 12.84 -7.96
CA LEU A 420 -39.32 13.89 -7.01
C LEU A 420 -40.12 15.03 -7.65
N GLY A 421 -39.86 15.32 -8.93
CA GLY A 421 -40.51 16.42 -9.67
C GLY A 421 -41.94 16.16 -10.14
N GLY A 422 -42.46 14.95 -9.98
CA GLY A 422 -43.87 14.60 -10.24
C GLY A 422 -44.40 15.02 -11.62
N THR A 423 -43.70 14.66 -12.71
CA THR A 423 -44.11 14.98 -14.09
C THR A 423 -44.53 13.78 -14.93
#